data_AF-A0A7W4USE4-F1
#
_entry.id   AF-A0A7W4USE4-F1
#
_cell.length_a   1.000
_cell.length_b   1.000
_cell.length_c   1.000
_cell.angle_alpha   90.00
_cell.angle_beta   90.00
_cell.angle_gamma   90.00
#
_symmetry.space_group_name_H-M   'P 1'
#
loop_
_entity.id
_entity.type
_entity.pdbx_description
1 polymer ?
#
loop_
_entity_poly.entity_id
_entity_poly.type
_entity_poly.pdbx_seq_one_letter_code
_entity_poly.pdbx_strand_id
1 'polypeptide(L)' 'MAEQQTNVVTLDLTDGDRYAILVNALQDYASDALDKAQQEGNTTAERDHFQSVAATATELLDELG' A
#
# COMPACT_ATOMS: atom_id res chain seq x y z
N MET A 1 10.94 6.31 -35.82
CA MET A 1 11.69 6.12 -34.56
C MET A 1 11.33 7.28 -33.66
N ALA A 2 10.38 7.12 -32.74
CA ALA A 2 10.00 8.20 -31.83
C ALA A 2 11.00 8.21 -30.66
N GLU A 3 11.74 9.31 -30.50
CA GLU A 3 12.62 9.51 -29.35
C GLU A 3 11.76 9.61 -28.10
N GLN A 4 11.85 8.61 -27.23
CA GLN A 4 11.14 8.59 -25.96
C GLN A 4 11.86 9.56 -25.02
N GLN A 5 11.40 10.82 -24.95
CA GLN A 5 11.91 11.81 -24.01
C GLN A 5 11.74 11.26 -22.59
N THR A 6 12.85 10.86 -21.98
CA THR A 6 12.88 10.44 -20.58
C THR A 6 12.87 11.69 -19.72
N ASN A 7 11.70 12.06 -19.22
CA ASN A 7 11.54 13.17 -18.29
C ASN A 7 11.98 12.70 -16.90
N VAL A 8 13.12 13.20 -16.42
CA VAL A 8 13.56 13.00 -15.05
C VAL A 8 12.89 14.05 -14.18
N VAL A 9 11.99 13.62 -13.29
CA VAL A 9 11.29 14.50 -12.34
C VAL A 9 11.97 14.34 -10.97
N THR A 10 12.54 15.43 -10.46
CA THR A 10 13.07 15.50 -9.10
C THR A 10 11.99 15.99 -8.15
N LEU A 11 11.51 15.13 -7.26
CA LEU A 11 10.64 15.53 -6.15
C LEU A 11 11.50 15.84 -4.92
N ASP A 12 11.38 17.06 -4.40
CA ASP A 12 11.88 17.41 -3.07
C ASP A 12 10.75 17.23 -2.06
N LEU A 13 10.83 16.17 -1.26
CA LEU A 13 9.81 15.79 -0.29
C LEU A 13 10.30 16.12 1.11
N THR A 14 9.52 16.91 1.85
CA THR A 14 9.74 17.10 3.29
C THR A 14 9.46 15.80 4.05
N ASP A 15 9.95 15.69 5.29
CA ASP A 15 9.65 14.52 6.13
C ASP A 15 8.14 14.36 6.36
N GLY A 16 7.38 15.46 6.41
CA GLY A 16 5.91 15.44 6.47
C GLY A 16 5.27 14.87 5.21
N ASP A 17 5.78 15.22 4.03
CA ASP A 17 5.28 14.67 2.75
C ASP A 17 5.59 13.18 2.64
N ARG A 18 6.80 12.76 3.05
CA ARG A 18 7.20 11.34 3.07
C ARG A 18 6.34 10.54 4.03
N TYR A 19 6.05 11.10 5.20
CA TYR A 19 5.15 10.50 6.17
C TYR A 19 3.74 10.35 5.60
N ALA A 20 3.19 11.39 4.97
CA ALA A 20 1.87 11.33 4.33
C ALA A 20 1.81 10.29 3.19
N ILE A 21 2.87 10.19 2.38
CA ILE A 21 3.00 9.16 1.33
C ILE A 21 3.01 7.76 1.95
N LEU A 22 3.77 7.57 3.03
CA LEU A 22 3.85 6.28 3.73
C LEU A 22 2.50 5.87 4.32
N VAL A 23 1.81 6.79 4.99
CA VAL A 23 0.46 6.56 5.56
C VAL A 23 -0.53 6.18 4.46
N ASN A 24 -0.56 6.95 3.37
CA ASN A 24 -1.46 6.64 2.24
C ASN A 24 -1.15 5.27 1.62
N ALA A 25 0.13 4.95 1.41
CA ALA A 25 0.53 3.67 0.85
C ALA A 25 0.14 2.48 1.75
N LEU A 26 0.27 2.63 3.07
CA LEU A 26 -0.13 1.60 4.04
C LEU A 26 -1.65 1.42 4.09
N GLN A 27 -2.43 2.51 4.01
CA GLN A 27 -3.89 2.46 3.95
C GLN A 27 -4.39 1.78 2.67
N ASP A 28 -3.80 2.13 1.53
CA ASP A 28 -4.12 1.51 0.24
C ASP A 28 -3.79 0.01 0.26
N TYR A 29 -2.63 -0.34 0.81
CA TYR A 29 -2.20 -1.73 0.92
C TYR A 29 -3.08 -2.57 1.85
N ALA A 30 -3.49 -2.01 3.00
CA ALA A 30 -4.44 -2.66 3.92
C ALA A 30 -5.80 -2.90 3.24
N SER A 31 -6.28 -1.91 2.49
CA SER A 31 -7.56 -1.98 1.78
C SER A 31 -7.53 -3.02 0.67
N ASP A 32 -6.49 -3.03 -0.18
CA ASP A 32 -6.31 -4.02 -1.24
C ASP A 32 -6.20 -5.45 -0.69
N ALA A 33 -5.53 -5.62 0.46
CA ALA A 33 -5.47 -6.91 1.14
C ALA A 33 -6.86 -7.34 1.62
N LEU A 34 -7.65 -6.46 2.24
CA LEU A 34 -9.03 -6.79 2.64
C LEU A 34 -9.93 -7.14 1.45
N ASP A 35 -9.83 -6.40 0.35
CA ASP A 35 -10.58 -6.66 -0.87
C ASP A 35 -10.23 -8.04 -1.43
N LYS A 36 -8.94 -8.39 -1.46
CA LYS A 36 -8.49 -9.75 -1.83
C LYS A 36 -9.03 -10.80 -0.87
N ALA A 37 -9.01 -10.58 0.44
CA ALA A 37 -9.54 -11.54 1.41
C ALA A 37 -11.04 -11.84 1.24
N GLN A 38 -11.79 -10.95 0.58
CA GLN A 38 -13.23 -11.09 0.32
C GLN A 38 -13.54 -11.74 -1.04
N GLN A 39 -12.56 -11.93 -1.92
CA GLN A 39 -12.79 -12.57 -3.22
C GLN A 39 -13.21 -14.03 -3.04
N GLU A 40 -14.34 -14.40 -3.64
CA GLU A 40 -14.95 -15.74 -3.52
C GLU A 40 -14.07 -16.86 -4.09
N GLY A 41 -13.11 -16.53 -4.95
CA GLY A 41 -12.15 -17.48 -5.53
C GLY A 41 -10.99 -17.87 -4.62
N ASN A 42 -10.82 -17.21 -3.48
CA ASN A 42 -9.68 -17.45 -2.61
C ASN A 42 -9.90 -18.64 -1.66
N THR A 43 -8.85 -19.46 -1.53
CA THR A 43 -8.79 -20.52 -0.52
C THR A 43 -8.78 -19.92 0.89
N THR A 44 -9.13 -20.73 1.89
CA THR A 44 -9.07 -20.31 3.31
C THR A 44 -7.68 -19.79 3.69
N ALA A 45 -6.61 -20.45 3.22
CA ALA A 45 -5.24 -20.02 3.49
C ALA A 45 -4.89 -18.66 2.87
N GLU A 46 -5.37 -18.39 1.65
CA GLU A 46 -5.17 -17.09 0.99
C GLU A 46 -5.94 -15.98 1.71
N ARG A 47 -7.18 -16.26 2.15
CA ARG A 47 -7.98 -15.30 2.92
C ARG A 47 -7.32 -14.97 4.26
N ASP A 48 -6.84 -15.97 4.98
CA ASP A 48 -6.12 -15.79 6.25
C ASP A 48 -4.83 -14.98 6.04
N HIS A 49 -4.09 -15.25 4.96
CA HIS A 49 -2.91 -14.48 4.60
C HIS A 49 -3.24 -13.01 4.36
N PHE A 50 -4.24 -12.72 3.53
CA PHE A 50 -4.64 -11.34 3.23
C PHE A 50 -5.20 -10.60 4.46
N GLN A 51 -5.92 -11.29 5.35
CA GLN A 51 -6.35 -10.72 6.63
C GLN A 51 -5.17 -10.38 7.54
N SER A 52 -4.16 -11.26 7.62
CA SER A 52 -2.93 -10.98 8.38
C SER A 52 -2.18 -9.78 7.81
N VAL A 53 -2.09 -9.67 6.48
CA VAL A 53 -1.42 -8.55 5.81
C VAL A 53 -2.15 -7.23 6.11
N ALA A 54 -3.48 -7.22 6.03
CA ALA A 54 -4.28 -6.04 6.37
C ALA A 54 -4.12 -5.63 7.84
N ALA A 55 -4.09 -6.61 8.75
CA ALA A 55 -3.90 -6.35 10.18
C ALA A 55 -2.53 -5.72 10.47
N THR A 56 -1.45 -6.27 9.92
CA THR A 56 -0.11 -5.70 10.10
C THR A 56 0.02 -4.30 9.50
N ALA A 57 -0.57 -4.05 8.33
CA ALA A 57 -0.57 -2.71 7.74
C ALA A 57 -1.32 -1.69 8.61
N THR A 58 -2.42 -2.11 9.24
CA THR A 58 -3.19 -1.27 10.18
C THR A 58 -2.43 -1.02 11.47
N GLU A 59 -1.75 -2.01 12.03
CA GLU A 59 -0.91 -1.87 13.22
C GLU A 59 0.24 -0.88 12.98
N LEU A 60 0.90 -0.95 11.82
CA LEU A 60 1.93 0.01 11.42
C LEU A 60 1.38 1.44 11.28
N LEU A 61 0.13 1.60 10.85
CA LEU A 61 -0.52 2.91 10.81
C LEU A 61 -0.80 3.46 12.21
N ASP A 62 -1.23 2.60 13.13
CA ASP A 62 -1.46 2.97 14.53
C ASP A 62 -0.15 3.36 15.24
N GLU A 63 0.96 2.67 14.95
CA GLU A 63 2.29 3.03 15.49
C GLU A 63 2.83 4.36 14.94
N LEU A 64 2.35 4.79 13.76
CA LEU A 64 2.74 6.05 13.13
C LEU A 64 1.96 7.26 13.67
N GLY A 65 0.82 7.06 14.33
CA GLY A 65 -0.08 8.12 14.85
C GLY A 65 0.24 8.58 16.27
#